data_AF-A0A9P7AT21-F1
#
_entry.id   AF-A0A9P7AT21-F1
#
_cell.length_a   1.000
_cell.length_b   1.000
_cell.length_c   1.000
_cell.angle_alpha   90.00
_cell.angle_beta   90.00
_cell.angle_gamma   90.00
#
_symmetry.space_group_name_H-M   'P 1'
#
loop_
_entity.id
_entity.type
_entity.pdbx_description
1 polymer ?
#
loop_
_entity_poly.entity_id
_entity_poly.type
_entity_poly.pdbx_seq_one_letter_code
_entity_poly.pdbx_strand_id
1 'polypeptide(L)'
;MDEEDGLRKRYNEATQWALTGEPLLSDGALWTIDGGKAKAVHGPKKDMKLVVDFNHRQNHAFPMWRRTGPWFESDTQDAFWDETFSTWTDTKPKGPFHLYNADIFGYPLDSPTSLYGSISLMDAHSATPTVAIFNAIASETWIELE
;
A
#
# COMPACT_ATOMS: atom_id res chain seq x y z
N MET A 1 -14.81 -8.34 -11.18
CA MET A 1 -15.53 -9.27 -10.27
C MET A 1 -15.71 -10.50 -11.10
N ASP A 2 -15.12 -11.60 -10.66
CA ASP A 2 -15.09 -12.81 -11.47
C ASP A 2 -16.24 -13.69 -10.98
N GLU A 3 -16.94 -14.33 -11.92
CA GLU A 3 -18.00 -15.29 -11.60
C GLU A 3 -17.50 -16.68 -11.99
N GLU A 4 -17.49 -17.58 -11.01
CA GLU A 4 -17.19 -18.99 -11.20
C GLU A 4 -18.41 -19.76 -10.68
N ASP A 5 -19.08 -20.51 -11.57
CA ASP A 5 -20.31 -21.25 -11.26
C ASP A 5 -21.44 -20.42 -10.62
N GLY A 6 -21.54 -19.12 -10.95
CA GLY A 6 -22.57 -18.22 -10.43
C GLY A 6 -22.32 -17.69 -9.02
N LEU A 7 -21.14 -17.95 -8.45
CA LEU A 7 -20.68 -17.36 -7.19
C LEU A 7 -19.71 -16.20 -7.46
N ARG A 8 -19.93 -15.09 -6.75
CA ARG A 8 -19.03 -13.92 -6.82
C ARG A 8 -17.70 -14.26 -6.17
N LYS A 9 -16.63 -14.18 -6.96
CA LYS A 9 -15.25 -14.39 -6.52
C LYS A 9 -14.50 -13.05 -6.50
N ARG A 10 -13.54 -12.92 -5.56
CA ARG A 10 -12.55 -11.83 -5.61
C ARG A 10 -11.59 -12.08 -6.76
N TYR A 11 -11.20 -11.02 -7.45
CA TYR A 11 -10.23 -11.12 -8.54
C TYR A 11 -8.93 -11.78 -8.04
N ASN A 12 -8.52 -12.86 -8.71
CA ASN A 12 -7.39 -13.70 -8.28
C ASN A 12 -6.34 -13.93 -9.39
N GLU A 13 -6.44 -13.22 -10.51
CA GLU A 13 -5.55 -13.39 -11.67
C GLU A 13 -4.42 -12.34 -11.72
N ALA A 14 -4.36 -11.41 -10.77
CA ALA A 14 -3.35 -10.34 -10.74
C ALA A 14 -1.92 -10.89 -10.86
N THR A 15 -1.65 -12.02 -10.20
CA THR A 15 -0.35 -12.70 -10.24
C THR A 15 -0.03 -13.33 -11.59
N GLN A 16 -1.03 -13.80 -12.35
CA GLN A 16 -0.81 -14.38 -13.68
C GLN A 16 -0.33 -13.34 -14.69
N TRP A 17 -0.74 -12.08 -14.52
CA TRP A 17 -0.29 -10.96 -15.35
C TRP A 17 1.04 -10.38 -14.89
N ALA A 18 1.30 -10.40 -13.57
CA ALA A 18 2.47 -9.74 -12.98
C ALA A 18 3.71 -10.66 -12.85
N LEU A 19 3.50 -11.96 -12.67
CA LEU A 19 4.58 -12.93 -12.45
C LEU A 19 4.83 -13.75 -13.70
N THR A 20 6.11 -14.04 -13.97
CA THR A 20 6.50 -14.93 -15.09
C THR A 20 6.30 -16.42 -14.77
N GLY A 21 5.92 -16.75 -13.54
CA GLY A 21 5.69 -18.10 -13.07
C GLY A 21 5.49 -18.15 -11.55
N GLU A 22 5.09 -19.32 -11.04
CA GLU A 22 4.89 -19.54 -9.61
C GLU A 22 6.23 -19.45 -8.85
N PRO A 23 6.29 -18.69 -7.74
CA PRO A 23 7.51 -18.58 -6.95
C PRO A 23 7.85 -19.90 -6.25
N LEU A 24 9.14 -20.24 -6.24
CA LEU A 24 9.63 -21.41 -5.51
C LEU A 24 9.58 -21.13 -3.99
N LEU A 25 8.92 -22.02 -3.25
CA LEU A 25 8.90 -21.97 -1.79
C LEU A 25 10.26 -22.39 -1.22
N SER A 26 10.77 -21.62 -0.25
CA SER A 26 12.03 -21.93 0.42
C SER A 26 11.81 -22.86 1.60
N ASP A 27 12.50 -23.99 1.64
CA ASP A 27 12.51 -24.92 2.78
C ASP A 27 13.23 -24.34 4.02
N GLY A 28 14.02 -23.28 3.83
CA GLY A 28 14.82 -22.65 4.89
C GLY A 28 14.16 -21.44 5.57
N ALA A 29 13.06 -20.92 5.01
CA ALA A 29 12.35 -19.76 5.55
C ALA A 29 11.24 -20.21 6.51
N LEU A 30 11.52 -20.20 7.81
CA LEU A 30 10.52 -20.49 8.83
C LEU A 30 9.71 -19.23 9.12
N TRP A 31 8.42 -19.27 8.76
CA TRP A 31 7.45 -18.25 9.11
C TRP A 31 6.74 -18.62 10.41
N THR A 32 6.62 -17.65 11.31
CA THR A 32 5.74 -17.75 12.48
C THR A 32 4.69 -16.67 12.42
N ILE A 33 3.43 -17.04 12.60
CA ILE A 33 2.30 -16.12 12.64
C ILE A 33 1.77 -16.12 14.06
N ASP A 34 1.75 -14.95 14.70
CA ASP A 34 1.24 -14.78 16.05
C ASP A 34 0.69 -13.38 16.26
N GLY A 35 -0.50 -13.27 16.86
CA GLY A 35 -1.12 -12.00 17.23
C GLY A 35 -1.20 -10.97 16.09
N GLY A 36 -1.49 -11.39 14.86
CA GLY A 36 -1.56 -10.54 13.67
C GLY A 36 -0.22 -10.11 13.09
N LYS A 37 0.88 -10.73 13.51
CA LYS A 37 2.22 -10.50 12.94
C LYS A 37 2.75 -11.76 12.28
N ALA A 38 3.21 -11.65 11.03
CA ALA A 38 4.08 -12.66 10.42
C ALA A 38 5.55 -12.29 10.66
N LYS A 39 6.35 -13.27 11.07
CA LYS A 39 7.78 -13.11 11.30
C LYS A 39 8.53 -14.16 10.50
N ALA A 40 9.49 -13.73 9.69
CA ALA A 40 10.43 -14.59 9.01
C ALA A 40 11.86 -14.28 9.47
N VAL A 41 12.66 -15.33 9.64
CA VAL A 41 14.10 -15.20 9.88
C VAL A 41 14.84 -15.82 8.72
N HIS A 42 15.76 -15.06 8.13
CA HIS A 42 16.51 -15.43 6.94
C HIS A 42 17.99 -15.08 7.11
N GLY A 43 18.84 -15.65 6.25
CA GLY A 43 20.29 -15.46 6.26
C GLY A 43 21.08 -16.60 6.94
N PRO A 44 22.36 -16.80 6.57
CA PRO A 44 23.18 -17.92 7.06
C PRO A 44 23.36 -17.94 8.58
N LYS A 45 23.30 -16.75 9.22
CA LYS A 45 23.43 -16.56 10.66
C LYS A 45 22.10 -16.26 11.35
N LYS A 46 20.97 -16.35 10.64
CA LYS A 46 19.64 -15.96 11.15
C LYS A 46 19.57 -14.50 11.63
N ASP A 47 20.33 -13.64 10.97
CA ASP A 47 20.55 -12.24 11.30
C ASP A 47 19.55 -11.29 10.63
N MET A 48 18.87 -11.73 9.56
CA MET A 48 17.79 -10.96 8.96
C MET A 48 16.45 -11.41 9.52
N LYS A 49 15.70 -10.46 10.10
CA LYS A 49 14.37 -10.70 10.64
C LYS A 49 13.38 -9.76 9.95
N LEU A 50 12.47 -10.34 9.17
CA LEU A 50 11.33 -9.63 8.61
C LEU A 50 10.14 -9.79 9.56
N VAL A 51 9.47 -8.68 9.85
CA VAL A 51 8.21 -8.66 10.60
C VAL A 51 7.19 -7.89 9.78
N VAL A 52 6.09 -8.56 9.44
CA VAL A 52 4.93 -7.95 8.79
C VAL A 52 3.82 -7.89 9.84
N ASP A 53 3.35 -6.70 10.16
CA ASP A 53 2.22 -6.48 11.06
C ASP A 53 0.96 -6.29 10.22
N PHE A 54 0.01 -7.23 10.32
CA PHE A 54 -1.30 -7.14 9.66
C PHE A 54 -2.34 -6.45 10.52
N ASN A 55 -2.03 -6.18 11.80
CA ASN A 55 -2.91 -5.44 12.68
C ASN A 55 -2.71 -3.93 12.50
N HIS A 56 -2.97 -3.45 11.30
CA HIS A 56 -3.30 -2.03 11.18
C HIS A 56 -4.68 -1.85 11.82
N ARG A 57 -4.73 -1.11 12.94
CA ARG A 57 -5.96 -0.84 13.69
C ARG A 57 -6.87 0.05 12.85
N GLN A 58 -7.66 -0.53 11.97
CA GLN A 58 -8.59 0.26 11.17
C GLN A 58 -9.86 0.60 11.94
N ASN A 59 -9.90 1.79 12.50
CA ASN A 59 -11.13 2.56 12.67
C ASN A 59 -11.15 3.65 11.57
N HIS A 60 -11.09 3.22 10.31
CA HIS A 60 -11.06 4.12 9.15
C HIS A 60 -12.51 4.53 8.84
N ALA A 61 -12.97 5.61 9.45
CA ALA A 61 -14.02 6.39 8.83
C ALA A 61 -13.34 7.24 7.76
N PHE A 62 -13.23 6.76 6.54
CA PHE A 62 -12.83 7.60 5.41
C PHE A 62 -13.78 8.80 5.35
N PRO A 63 -13.33 10.04 5.59
CA PRO A 63 -14.18 11.20 5.33
C PRO A 63 -14.21 11.40 3.80
N MET A 64 -14.95 10.54 3.09
CA MET A 64 -15.26 10.78 1.69
C MET A 64 -16.27 11.93 1.60
N TRP A 65 -15.85 13.00 0.91
CA TRP A 65 -16.64 14.18 0.54
C TRP A 65 -17.12 15.10 1.66
N ARG A 66 -16.27 16.04 2.09
CA ARG A 66 -16.74 17.42 2.31
C ARG A 66 -16.27 18.30 1.16
N ARG A 67 -17.22 18.63 0.27
CA ARG A 67 -17.19 19.64 -0.81
C ARG A 67 -15.78 20.04 -1.29
N THR A 68 -15.31 19.43 -2.38
CA THR A 68 -14.16 19.88 -3.14
C THR A 68 -14.62 20.75 -4.31
N GLY A 69 -14.20 22.02 -4.30
CA GLY A 69 -13.86 22.69 -5.56
C GLY A 69 -12.63 22.01 -6.17
N PRO A 70 -12.37 22.17 -7.47
CA PRO A 70 -11.21 21.58 -8.12
C PRO A 70 -9.88 22.02 -7.46
N TRP A 71 -8.85 21.15 -7.55
CA TRP A 71 -7.51 21.30 -6.94
C TRP A 71 -6.73 22.58 -7.32
N PHE A 72 -7.30 23.47 -8.14
CA PHE A 72 -6.76 24.78 -8.50
C PHE A 72 -7.44 25.96 -7.79
N GLU A 73 -8.45 25.74 -6.94
CA GLU A 73 -9.24 26.79 -6.28
C GLU A 73 -8.89 27.04 -4.79
N SER A 74 -7.83 26.44 -4.24
CA SER A 74 -7.50 26.58 -2.81
C SER A 74 -6.04 26.95 -2.56
N ASP A 75 -5.84 28.13 -1.97
CA ASP A 75 -4.53 28.66 -1.53
C ASP A 75 -4.11 28.13 -0.13
N THR A 76 -4.96 27.33 0.54
CA THR A 76 -4.68 26.71 1.85
C THR A 76 -5.15 25.26 1.85
N GLN A 77 -4.23 24.32 1.60
CA GLN A 77 -4.51 22.90 1.33
C GLN A 77 -4.25 22.00 2.56
N ASP A 78 -3.94 22.58 3.72
CA ASP A 78 -3.13 21.94 4.78
C ASP A 78 -3.90 21.18 5.87
N ALA A 79 -5.15 20.76 5.64
CA ALA A 79 -5.91 20.00 6.67
C ALA A 79 -6.96 19.02 6.12
N PHE A 80 -6.94 18.70 4.81
CA PHE A 80 -7.96 17.83 4.20
C PHE A 80 -7.81 16.34 4.58
N TRP A 81 -6.63 15.96 5.08
CA TRP A 81 -6.27 14.57 5.38
C TRP A 81 -5.82 14.37 6.82
N ASP A 82 -5.87 15.41 7.66
CA ASP A 82 -5.46 15.32 9.04
C ASP A 82 -6.25 14.24 9.77
N GLU A 83 -5.53 13.34 10.45
CA GLU A 83 -6.15 12.35 11.31
C GLU A 83 -5.43 12.24 12.65
N THR A 84 -6.20 12.02 13.70
CA THR A 84 -5.69 11.91 15.07
C THR A 84 -5.90 10.49 15.59
N PHE A 85 -4.80 9.86 15.99
CA PHE A 85 -4.80 8.58 16.69
C PHE A 85 -4.34 8.73 18.13
N SER A 86 -5.29 8.60 19.07
CA SER A 86 -5.04 8.79 20.49
C SER A 86 -4.44 10.18 20.77
N THR A 87 -3.14 10.29 21.04
CA THR A 87 -2.44 11.56 21.30
C THR A 87 -1.61 12.06 20.11
N TRP A 88 -1.50 11.29 19.03
CA TRP A 88 -0.69 11.64 17.86
C TRP A 88 -1.60 12.12 16.72
N THR A 89 -1.21 13.21 16.05
CA THR A 89 -1.92 13.75 14.88
C THR A 89 -1.01 13.68 13.69
N ASP A 90 -1.44 12.95 12.66
CA ASP A 90 -0.85 13.02 11.34
C ASP A 90 -1.45 14.20 10.61
N THR A 91 -0.62 15.19 10.26
CA THR A 91 -1.05 16.37 9.50
C THR A 91 -1.22 16.09 8.01
N LYS A 92 -0.87 14.88 7.53
CA LYS A 92 -0.98 14.40 6.13
C LYS A 92 -1.08 15.52 5.08
N PRO A 93 -0.10 16.42 4.95
CA PRO A 93 -0.29 17.70 4.25
C PRO A 93 -0.60 17.50 2.76
N LYS A 94 -0.26 16.33 2.20
CA LYS A 94 -0.52 15.97 0.81
C LYS A 94 -1.42 14.75 0.61
N GLY A 95 -1.79 14.05 1.70
CA GLY A 95 -2.55 12.80 1.64
C GLY A 95 -1.73 11.57 1.19
N PRO A 96 -2.39 10.39 1.09
CA PRO A 96 -1.77 9.13 0.68
C PRO A 96 -1.33 9.11 -0.79
N PHE A 97 -0.34 8.27 -1.10
CA PHE A 97 0.01 7.96 -2.49
C PHE A 97 -1.13 7.22 -3.18
N HIS A 98 -1.55 7.72 -4.34
CA HIS A 98 -2.64 7.15 -5.12
C HIS A 98 -2.12 6.35 -6.30
N LEU A 99 -2.45 5.07 -6.35
CA LEU A 99 -2.16 4.19 -7.47
C LEU A 99 -3.45 3.91 -8.24
N TYR A 100 -3.69 4.74 -9.26
CA TYR A 100 -4.81 4.62 -10.18
C TYR A 100 -4.42 5.19 -11.53
N ASN A 101 -4.33 4.36 -12.57
CA ASN A 101 -3.86 4.81 -13.87
C ASN A 101 -4.84 5.82 -14.48
N ALA A 102 -4.44 7.09 -14.53
CA ALA A 102 -5.28 8.20 -14.98
C ALA A 102 -4.52 9.14 -15.94
N ASP A 103 -5.27 9.76 -16.84
CA ASP A 103 -4.76 10.84 -17.69
C ASP A 103 -4.92 12.18 -16.97
N ILE A 104 -3.82 12.68 -16.39
CA ILE A 104 -3.81 13.93 -15.62
C ILE A 104 -3.13 15.02 -16.42
N PHE A 105 -3.94 15.91 -16.99
CA PHE A 105 -3.46 17.11 -17.65
C PHE A 105 -2.80 18.08 -16.66
N GLY A 106 -1.59 18.54 -16.98
CA GLY A 106 -0.88 19.56 -16.19
C GLY A 106 -0.55 19.08 -14.76
N TYR A 107 -0.05 17.85 -14.63
CA TYR A 107 0.20 17.24 -13.33
C TYR A 107 1.07 18.11 -12.40
N PRO A 108 0.74 18.19 -11.10
CA PRO A 108 1.53 18.93 -10.13
C PRO A 108 2.87 18.22 -9.86
N LEU A 109 3.91 19.01 -9.62
CA LEU A 109 5.17 18.50 -9.06
C LEU A 109 5.03 18.31 -7.55
N ASP A 110 5.77 17.34 -7.00
CA ASP A 110 5.81 17.09 -5.55
C ASP A 110 4.41 16.82 -4.95
N SER A 111 3.66 15.91 -5.58
CA SER A 111 2.29 15.52 -5.21
C SER A 111 2.14 14.00 -5.20
N PRO A 112 1.36 13.42 -4.27
CA PRO A 112 1.05 11.99 -4.21
C PRO A 112 -0.11 11.58 -5.12
N THR A 113 -0.60 12.49 -5.97
CA THR A 113 -1.64 12.19 -6.97
C THR A 113 -1.20 11.09 -7.91
N SER A 114 -2.17 10.33 -8.42
CA SER A 114 -1.89 9.24 -9.35
C SER A 114 -1.41 9.76 -10.71
N LEU A 115 -0.78 8.90 -11.50
CA LEU A 115 -0.32 9.21 -12.85
C LEU A 115 -0.76 8.10 -13.81
N TYR A 116 -0.17 8.05 -15.00
CA TYR A 116 -0.54 7.10 -16.06
C TYR A 116 -0.28 5.63 -15.75
N GLY A 117 0.59 5.33 -14.78
CA GLY A 117 1.03 3.97 -14.48
C GLY A 117 1.23 3.76 -12.99
N SER A 118 0.98 2.53 -12.55
CA SER A 118 1.06 2.13 -11.16
C SER A 118 1.85 0.82 -11.04
N ILE A 119 2.89 0.84 -10.20
CA ILE A 119 3.63 -0.36 -9.81
C ILE A 119 3.57 -0.40 -8.28
N SER A 120 2.80 -1.36 -7.74
CA SER A 120 2.58 -1.49 -6.29
C SER A 120 3.72 -2.26 -5.63
N LEU A 121 4.93 -1.70 -5.73
CA LEU A 121 6.17 -2.21 -5.15
C LEU A 121 6.77 -1.13 -4.26
N MET A 122 7.07 -1.48 -3.02
CA MET A 122 7.74 -0.60 -2.07
C MET A 122 8.96 -1.32 -1.51
N ASP A 123 10.11 -0.64 -1.49
CA ASP A 123 11.31 -1.08 -0.81
C ASP A 123 11.63 -0.21 0.41
N ALA A 124 12.27 -0.81 1.40
CA ALA A 124 12.84 -0.15 2.55
C ALA A 124 14.31 -0.54 2.63
N HIS A 125 15.17 0.47 2.53
CA HIS A 125 16.61 0.29 2.47
C HIS A 125 17.28 0.75 3.76
N SER A 126 18.29 -0.01 4.19
CA SER A 126 19.19 0.37 5.28
C SER A 126 20.61 -0.05 4.94
N ALA A 127 21.59 0.36 5.74
CA ALA A 127 23.01 0.07 5.48
C ALA A 127 23.33 -1.44 5.38
N THR A 128 22.49 -2.32 5.94
CA THR A 128 22.72 -3.76 5.98
C THR A 128 21.65 -4.54 5.19
N PRO A 129 20.36 -4.57 5.56
CA PRO A 129 19.33 -5.17 4.72
C PRO A 129 18.59 -4.17 3.83
N THR A 130 18.10 -4.69 2.70
CA THR A 130 16.98 -4.14 1.93
C THR A 130 15.83 -5.13 1.99
N VAL A 131 14.62 -4.65 2.23
CA VAL A 131 13.40 -5.45 2.18
C VAL A 131 12.41 -4.79 1.23
N ALA A 132 11.54 -5.57 0.60
CA ALA A 132 10.51 -5.03 -0.28
C ALA A 132 9.20 -5.81 -0.14
N ILE A 133 8.10 -5.12 -0.38
CA ILE A 133 6.75 -5.68 -0.46
C ILE A 133 6.21 -5.40 -1.86
N PHE A 134 5.78 -6.44 -2.55
CA PHE A 134 5.02 -6.35 -3.78
C PHE A 134 3.56 -6.69 -3.50
N ASN A 135 2.67 -5.72 -3.65
CA ASN A 135 1.25 -5.88 -3.45
C ASN A 135 0.59 -6.24 -4.80
N ALA A 136 0.44 -7.54 -5.07
CA ALA A 136 -0.10 -8.07 -6.32
C ALA A 136 -1.63 -7.88 -6.42
N ILE A 137 -2.06 -6.62 -6.54
CA ILE A 137 -3.45 -6.19 -6.64
C ILE A 137 -3.60 -5.29 -7.87
N ALA A 138 -4.71 -5.44 -8.60
CA ALA A 138 -5.02 -4.66 -9.80
C ALA A 138 -6.07 -3.56 -9.59
N SER A 139 -6.65 -3.46 -8.39
CA SER A 139 -7.60 -2.40 -8.04
C SER A 139 -6.88 -1.10 -7.69
N GLU A 140 -7.63 0.01 -7.73
CA GLU A 140 -7.24 1.26 -7.10
C GLU A 140 -6.67 1.01 -5.70
N THR A 141 -5.52 1.61 -5.42
CA THR A 141 -4.79 1.41 -4.17
C THR A 141 -4.33 2.77 -3.63
N TRP A 142 -4.44 2.92 -2.31
CA TRP A 142 -3.92 4.06 -1.58
C TRP A 142 -2.84 3.55 -0.62
N ILE A 143 -1.67 4.20 -0.61
CA ILE A 143 -0.55 3.84 0.25
C ILE A 143 -0.30 4.98 1.23
N GLU A 144 -0.40 4.64 2.51
CA GLU A 144 -0.08 5.52 3.62
C GLU A 144 1.31 5.18 4.17
N LEU A 145 2.07 6.22 4.49
CA LEU A 145 3.35 6.11 5.18
C LEU A 145 3.18 6.75 6.55
N GLU A 146 3.44 5.97 7.60
CA GLU A 146 3.44 6.40 9.01
C GLU A 146 4.87 6.45 9.57
#